data_AF-A0A9W7CLI2-F1
#
_entry.id   AF-A0A9W7CLI2-F1
#
_cell.length_a   1.000
_cell.length_b   1.000
_cell.length_c   1.000
_cell.angle_alpha   90.00
_cell.angle_beta   90.00
_cell.angle_gamma   90.00
#
_symmetry.space_group_name_H-M   'P 1'
#
loop_
_entity.id
_entity.type
_entity.pdbx_description
1 polymer ?
#
loop_
_entity_poly.entity_id
_entity_poly.type
_entity_poly.pdbx_seq_one_letter_code
_entity_poly.pdbx_strand_id
1 'polypeptide(L)'
;MPGLTDNKRHQINDELLERSLNGVLPRGGAVGSRYVVEARTVDYHGTVAQLSFGKEEWRCLKLKAFPLEDRQDIQHAACAAGVSRYMVAELLRQGLLKRRTGRVKSALTDDNKLRRVEYALSYLDDASRFFEPMLDVVHVDEKWFNADKDKRSYILLDGEEPPQRSRQSKRFIPKTMFLAAVARPR
;
A
#
# COMPACT_ATOMS: atom_id res chain seq x y z
N MET A 1 -45.56 -4.64 17.39
CA MET A 1 -45.84 -3.21 17.08
C MET A 1 -45.42 -2.94 15.64
N PRO A 2 -46.24 -2.22 14.86
CA PRO A 2 -46.41 -2.40 13.42
C PRO A 2 -45.12 -2.14 12.62
N GLY A 3 -44.94 -2.96 11.58
CA GLY A 3 -43.71 -3.07 10.80
C GLY A 3 -43.32 -1.79 10.09
N LEU A 4 -42.18 -1.23 10.50
CA LEU A 4 -41.39 -0.35 9.66
C LEU A 4 -41.13 -1.05 8.32
N THR A 5 -41.48 -0.39 7.22
CA THR A 5 -41.12 -0.81 5.87
C THR A 5 -39.61 -0.77 5.70
N ASP A 6 -39.04 -1.65 4.87
CA ASP A 6 -37.59 -1.76 4.70
C ASP A 6 -36.92 -0.44 4.28
N ASN A 7 -37.61 0.36 3.45
CA ASN A 7 -37.15 1.71 3.11
C ASN A 7 -37.01 2.65 4.32
N LYS A 8 -37.96 2.60 5.26
CA LYS A 8 -37.88 3.41 6.50
C LYS A 8 -36.78 2.90 7.42
N ARG A 9 -36.51 1.58 7.43
CA ARG A 9 -35.38 1.00 8.17
C ARG A 9 -34.05 1.46 7.61
N HIS A 10 -33.90 1.47 6.29
CA HIS A 10 -32.68 1.97 5.64
C HIS A 10 -32.45 3.46 5.93
N GLN A 11 -33.48 4.30 5.82
CA GLN A 11 -33.37 5.73 6.14
C GLN A 11 -32.95 5.98 7.59
N ILE A 12 -33.52 5.24 8.54
CA ILE A 12 -33.12 5.33 9.95
C ILE A 12 -31.66 4.89 10.14
N ASN A 13 -31.24 3.81 9.49
CA ASN A 13 -29.87 3.33 9.57
C ASN A 13 -28.87 4.35 8.98
N ASP A 14 -29.18 4.94 7.82
CA ASP A 14 -28.33 5.95 7.17
C ASP A 14 -28.17 7.19 8.06
N GLU A 15 -29.26 7.69 8.65
CA GLU A 15 -29.22 8.85 9.53
C GLU A 15 -28.51 8.58 10.87
N LEU A 16 -28.62 7.36 11.41
CA LEU A 16 -27.85 6.92 12.58
C LEU A 16 -26.34 6.83 12.29
N LEU A 17 -25.98 6.43 11.07
CA LEU A 17 -24.58 6.34 10.63
C LEU A 17 -23.96 7.72 10.42
N GLU A 18 -24.67 8.66 9.81
CA GLU A 18 -24.21 10.05 9.64
C GLU A 18 -23.94 10.75 10.99
N ARG A 19 -24.72 10.42 12.02
CA ARG A 19 -24.59 10.99 13.37
C ARG A 19 -23.59 10.26 14.25
N SER A 20 -23.07 9.12 13.80
CA SER A 20 -22.16 8.27 14.57
C SER A 20 -20.75 8.83 14.54
N LEU A 21 -20.19 9.07 15.73
CA LEU A 21 -18.79 9.46 15.88
C LEU A 21 -18.00 8.23 16.30
N ASN A 22 -17.07 7.79 15.43
CA ASN A 22 -16.27 6.58 15.66
C ASN A 22 -17.09 5.29 15.88
N GLY A 23 -18.27 5.19 15.27
CA GLY A 23 -19.14 4.03 15.44
C GLY A 23 -19.98 4.06 16.71
N VAL A 24 -19.91 5.13 17.50
CA VAL A 24 -20.72 5.34 18.70
C VAL A 24 -21.67 6.51 18.47
N LEU A 25 -22.96 6.29 18.72
CA LEU A 25 -23.95 7.35 18.73
C LEU A 25 -23.76 8.23 19.98
N PRO A 26 -23.57 9.55 19.81
CA PRO A 26 -23.50 10.49 20.94
C PRO A 26 -24.80 10.48 21.75
N ARG A 27 -24.72 10.84 23.04
CA ARG A 27 -25.92 10.98 23.88
C ARG A 27 -26.90 11.98 23.23
N GLY A 28 -28.14 11.56 23.02
CA GLY A 28 -29.17 12.34 22.32
C GLY A 28 -29.18 12.19 20.79
N GLY A 29 -28.33 11.32 20.22
CA GLY A 29 -28.26 11.09 18.78
C GLY A 29 -29.37 10.22 18.18
N ALA A 30 -30.26 9.66 19.01
CA ALA A 30 -31.35 8.80 18.57
C ALA A 30 -32.39 9.57 17.73
N VAL A 31 -32.77 9.02 16.58
CA VAL A 31 -33.69 9.65 15.61
C VAL A 31 -35.14 9.18 15.71
N GLY A 32 -35.49 8.45 16.77
CA GLY A 32 -36.81 7.80 16.92
C GLY A 32 -38.02 8.73 16.87
N SER A 33 -37.86 9.98 17.34
CA SER A 33 -38.93 10.97 17.33
C SER A 33 -39.39 11.38 15.92
N ARG A 34 -38.48 11.41 14.93
CA ARG A 34 -38.80 11.77 13.53
C ARG A 34 -39.65 10.72 12.83
N TYR A 35 -39.45 9.46 13.17
CA TYR A 35 -40.07 8.33 12.47
C TYR A 35 -41.22 7.70 13.27
N VAL A 36 -41.61 8.32 14.39
CA VAL A 36 -42.64 7.81 15.31
C VAL A 36 -42.31 6.37 15.74
N VAL A 37 -41.05 6.16 16.13
CA VAL A 37 -40.55 4.87 16.61
C VAL A 37 -40.08 5.01 18.04
N GLU A 38 -40.43 4.01 18.86
CA GLU A 38 -40.00 3.96 20.24
C GLU A 38 -38.47 3.89 20.34
N ALA A 39 -37.91 4.48 21.41
CA ALA A 39 -36.48 4.52 21.64
C ALA A 39 -35.83 3.11 21.56
N ARG A 40 -36.50 2.09 22.12
CA ARG A 40 -36.05 0.68 22.04
C ARG A 40 -35.89 0.15 20.61
N THR A 41 -36.73 0.60 19.69
CA THR A 41 -36.70 0.18 18.28
C THR A 41 -35.57 0.88 17.55
N VAL A 42 -35.29 2.14 17.89
CA VAL A 42 -34.11 2.87 17.38
C VAL A 42 -32.82 2.33 17.95
N ASP A 43 -32.79 1.94 19.23
CA ASP A 43 -31.63 1.28 19.83
C ASP A 43 -31.38 -0.08 19.19
N TYR A 44 -32.44 -0.86 18.96
CA TYR A 44 -32.35 -2.12 18.21
C TYR A 44 -31.85 -1.90 16.78
N HIS A 45 -32.40 -0.93 16.04
CA HIS A 45 -31.95 -0.63 14.68
C HIS A 45 -30.55 -0.01 14.61
N GLY A 46 -30.15 0.82 15.58
CA GLY A 46 -28.78 1.31 15.69
C GLY A 46 -27.78 0.20 16.00
N THR A 47 -28.17 -0.74 16.86
CA THR A 47 -27.39 -1.96 17.13
C THR A 47 -27.31 -2.83 15.87
N VAL A 48 -28.43 -3.01 15.17
CA VAL A 48 -28.47 -3.74 13.90
C VAL A 48 -27.65 -3.02 12.84
N ALA A 49 -27.70 -1.70 12.70
CA ALA A 49 -26.90 -0.89 11.76
C ALA A 49 -25.40 -1.02 12.04
N GLN A 50 -25.00 -1.01 13.32
CA GLN A 50 -23.63 -1.32 13.74
C GLN A 50 -23.21 -2.75 13.39
N LEU A 51 -24.16 -3.68 13.33
CA LEU A 51 -23.95 -5.09 12.97
C LEU A 51 -24.09 -5.35 11.45
N SER A 52 -24.86 -4.53 10.72
CA SER A 52 -25.26 -4.73 9.33
C SER A 52 -24.50 -3.88 8.33
N PHE A 53 -23.83 -2.81 8.77
CA PHE A 53 -22.60 -2.39 8.09
C PHE A 53 -21.64 -3.56 8.25
N GLY A 54 -21.35 -4.27 7.15
CA GLY A 54 -20.44 -5.40 7.18
C GLY A 54 -19.20 -4.97 7.95
N LYS A 55 -18.92 -5.64 9.08
CA LYS A 55 -17.85 -5.25 10.01
C LYS A 55 -16.53 -4.97 9.28
N GLU A 56 -16.35 -5.61 8.13
CA GLU A 56 -15.28 -5.49 7.17
C GLU A 56 -15.31 -4.22 6.30
N GLU A 57 -16.48 -3.82 5.77
CA GLU A 57 -16.65 -2.63 4.93
C GLU A 57 -16.37 -1.33 5.70
N TRP A 58 -16.87 -1.22 6.94
CA TRP A 58 -16.58 -0.08 7.81
C TRP A 58 -15.08 0.05 8.10
N ARG A 59 -14.39 -1.08 8.29
CA ARG A 59 -12.94 -1.08 8.54
C ARG A 59 -12.15 -0.66 7.30
N CYS A 60 -12.60 -1.07 6.12
CA CYS A 60 -12.01 -0.62 4.85
C CYS A 60 -12.24 0.88 4.61
N LEU A 61 -13.41 1.43 4.97
CA LEU A 61 -13.71 2.86 4.91
C LEU A 61 -12.82 3.70 5.83
N LYS A 62 -12.61 3.26 7.07
CA LYS A 62 -11.66 3.87 8.02
C LYS A 62 -10.26 3.98 7.44
N LEU A 63 -9.77 2.90 6.83
CA LEU A 63 -8.49 2.93 6.15
C LEU A 63 -8.53 3.85 4.92
N LYS A 64 -9.62 3.85 4.15
CA LYS A 64 -9.80 4.66 2.93
C LYS A 64 -9.69 6.18 3.16
N ALA A 65 -9.95 6.65 4.38
CA ALA A 65 -9.92 8.07 4.73
C ALA A 65 -8.52 8.72 4.71
N PHE A 66 -7.43 7.94 4.75
CA PHE A 66 -6.05 8.47 4.86
C PHE A 66 -5.26 8.35 3.56
N PRO A 67 -4.29 9.20 3.23
CA PRO A 67 -3.46 9.03 2.02
C PRO A 67 -2.81 7.63 1.89
N LEU A 68 -2.51 7.16 0.67
CA LEU A 68 -1.88 5.84 0.46
C LEU A 68 -0.47 5.79 1.07
N GLU A 69 0.18 6.94 1.13
CA GLU A 69 1.49 7.17 1.71
C GLU A 69 1.53 6.79 3.20
N ASP A 70 0.41 6.90 3.91
CA ASP A 70 0.28 6.56 5.33
C ASP A 70 -0.14 5.09 5.56
N ARG A 71 -0.32 4.31 4.49
CA ARG A 71 -0.79 2.92 4.52
C ARG A 71 0.24 1.92 3.99
N GLN A 72 1.54 2.23 4.10
CA GLN A 72 2.59 1.41 3.51
C GLN A 72 2.75 0.05 4.20
N ASP A 73 2.65 0.03 5.52
CA ASP A 73 2.73 -1.18 6.33
C ASP A 73 1.56 -1.27 7.32
N ILE A 74 1.40 -2.45 7.93
CA ILE A 74 0.31 -2.74 8.87
C ILE A 74 0.33 -1.78 10.07
N GLN A 75 1.51 -1.38 10.53
CA GLN A 75 1.66 -0.58 11.73
C GLN A 75 1.30 0.88 11.47
N HIS A 76 1.83 1.47 10.40
CA HIS A 76 1.50 2.82 9.95
C HIS A 76 0.02 2.93 9.58
N ALA A 77 -0.51 1.98 8.81
CA ALA A 77 -1.92 1.97 8.44
C ALA A 77 -2.85 1.89 9.68
N ALA A 78 -2.48 1.06 10.66
CA ALA A 78 -3.23 0.93 11.91
C ALA A 78 -3.17 2.20 12.76
N CYS A 79 -1.99 2.80 12.89
CA CYS A 79 -1.76 4.04 13.62
C CYS A 79 -2.54 5.21 12.99
N ALA A 80 -2.45 5.38 11.68
CA ALA A 80 -3.16 6.42 10.93
C ALA A 80 -4.68 6.28 11.07
N ALA A 81 -5.22 5.06 10.90
CA ALA A 81 -6.66 4.83 10.97
C ALA A 81 -7.23 4.69 12.39
N GLY A 82 -6.38 4.71 13.43
CA GLY A 82 -6.79 4.50 14.81
C GLY A 82 -7.42 3.12 15.05
N VAL A 83 -6.91 2.09 14.36
CA VAL A 83 -7.40 0.71 14.44
C VAL A 83 -6.31 -0.23 14.97
N SER A 84 -6.68 -1.44 15.36
CA SER A 84 -5.68 -2.42 15.80
C SER A 84 -4.88 -2.99 14.61
N ARG A 85 -3.60 -3.30 14.84
CA ARG A 85 -2.75 -4.00 13.86
C ARG A 85 -3.36 -5.34 13.42
N TYR A 86 -4.00 -6.03 14.36
CA TYR A 86 -4.73 -7.27 14.11
C TYR A 86 -5.84 -7.08 13.08
N MET A 87 -6.61 -6.00 13.18
CA MET A 87 -7.69 -5.70 12.24
C MET A 87 -7.16 -5.55 10.80
N VAL A 88 -6.08 -4.79 10.61
CA VAL A 88 -5.49 -4.58 9.28
C VAL A 88 -4.91 -5.90 8.73
N ALA A 89 -4.28 -6.71 9.58
CA ALA A 89 -3.78 -8.04 9.21
C ALA A 89 -4.91 -8.99 8.81
N GLU A 90 -6.04 -8.95 9.52
CA GLU A 90 -7.21 -9.78 9.24
C GLU A 90 -7.85 -9.40 7.90
N LEU A 91 -8.02 -8.11 7.60
CA LEU A 91 -8.53 -7.66 6.31
C LEU A 91 -7.60 -8.05 5.14
N LEU A 92 -6.29 -8.07 5.36
CA LEU A 92 -5.32 -8.60 4.38
C LEU A 92 -5.49 -10.11 4.20
N ARG A 93 -5.71 -10.87 5.28
CA ARG A 93 -5.93 -12.33 5.26
C ARG A 93 -7.23 -12.70 4.55
N GLN A 94 -8.28 -11.92 4.77
CA GLN A 94 -9.58 -12.05 4.10
C GLN A 94 -9.57 -11.56 2.64
N GLY A 95 -8.48 -10.93 2.19
CA GLY A 95 -8.33 -10.46 0.80
C GLY A 95 -9.07 -9.14 0.47
N LEU A 96 -9.66 -8.50 1.48
CA LEU A 96 -10.33 -7.21 1.38
C LEU A 96 -9.33 -6.05 1.22
N LEU A 97 -8.14 -6.22 1.78
CA LEU A 97 -6.97 -5.39 1.48
C LEU A 97 -5.97 -6.19 0.65
N LYS A 98 -5.25 -5.51 -0.24
CA LYS A 98 -4.20 -6.12 -1.07
C LYS A 98 -2.92 -5.32 -0.96
N ARG A 99 -1.81 -6.01 -0.69
CA ARG A 99 -0.48 -5.43 -0.82
C ARG A 99 -0.14 -5.32 -2.30
N ARG A 100 0.21 -4.10 -2.73
CA ARG A 100 0.71 -3.81 -4.08
C ARG A 100 1.99 -3.01 -3.94
N THR A 101 3.01 -3.41 -4.67
CA THR A 101 4.27 -2.68 -4.76
C THR A 101 4.28 -1.91 -6.08
N GLY A 102 4.45 -0.59 -5.99
CA GLY A 102 4.82 0.23 -7.15
C GLY A 102 6.33 0.21 -7.30
N ARG A 103 6.84 -0.04 -8.51
CA ARG A 103 8.24 0.21 -8.82
C ARG A 103 8.35 1.60 -9.42
N VAL A 104 9.24 2.43 -8.87
CA VAL A 104 9.60 3.69 -9.52
C VAL A 104 10.21 3.34 -10.88
N LYS A 105 9.52 3.73 -11.95
CA LYS A 105 10.05 3.65 -13.31
C LYS A 105 10.73 4.98 -13.62
N SER A 106 11.80 4.94 -14.39
CA SER A 106 12.39 6.15 -14.92
C SER A 106 11.33 6.88 -15.78
N ALA A 107 11.18 8.18 -15.56
CA ALA A 107 10.35 9.02 -16.41
C ALA A 107 11.13 9.29 -17.71
N LEU A 108 10.87 8.49 -18.75
CA LEU A 108 11.43 8.73 -20.08
C LEU A 108 10.56 9.75 -20.81
N THR A 109 11.16 10.84 -21.27
CA THR A 109 10.55 11.76 -22.23
C THR A 109 10.28 11.04 -23.54
N ASP A 110 9.35 11.55 -24.36
CA ASP A 110 9.07 10.93 -25.66
C ASP A 110 10.29 10.98 -26.59
N ASP A 111 11.08 12.04 -26.51
CA ASP A 111 12.39 12.13 -27.17
C ASP A 111 13.36 11.03 -26.71
N ASN A 112 13.46 10.77 -25.40
CA ASN A 112 14.30 9.67 -24.88
C ASN A 112 13.82 8.30 -25.37
N LYS A 113 12.50 8.12 -25.58
CA LYS A 113 11.96 6.87 -26.13
C LYS A 113 12.32 6.75 -27.61
N LEU A 114 12.13 7.82 -28.38
CA LEU A 114 12.46 7.85 -29.80
C LEU A 114 13.94 7.54 -30.03
N ARG A 115 14.84 8.23 -29.34
CA ARG A 115 16.30 7.99 -29.43
C ARG A 115 16.70 6.57 -29.06
N ARG A 116 16.02 5.95 -28.09
CA ARG A 116 16.25 4.54 -27.74
C ARG A 116 15.82 3.58 -28.84
N VAL A 117 14.70 3.87 -29.51
CA VAL A 117 14.23 3.07 -30.63
C VAL A 117 15.16 3.25 -31.83
N GLU A 118 15.54 4.48 -32.16
CA GLU A 118 16.51 4.76 -33.22
C GLU A 118 17.85 4.06 -32.97
N TYR A 119 18.36 4.13 -31.72
CA TYR A 119 19.57 3.42 -31.33
C TYR A 119 19.42 1.90 -31.44
N ALA A 120 18.27 1.33 -31.09
CA ALA A 120 18.06 -0.11 -31.26
C ALA A 120 18.01 -0.49 -32.75
N LEU A 121 17.32 0.31 -33.57
CA LEU A 121 17.18 0.10 -35.01
C LEU A 121 18.52 0.25 -35.75
N SER A 122 19.45 1.07 -35.26
CA SER A 122 20.76 1.21 -35.89
C SER A 122 21.61 -0.07 -35.85
N TYR A 123 21.26 -1.02 -34.98
CA TYR A 123 21.90 -2.35 -34.93
C TYR A 123 21.07 -3.42 -35.65
N LEU A 124 19.95 -3.07 -36.30
CA LEU A 124 19.14 -4.04 -37.02
C LEU A 124 19.62 -4.11 -38.48
N ASP A 125 19.93 -5.31 -38.97
CA ASP A 125 20.15 -5.51 -40.40
C ASP A 125 18.81 -5.54 -41.14
N ASP A 126 18.61 -4.61 -42.07
CA ASP A 126 17.36 -4.43 -42.82
C ASP A 126 17.02 -5.65 -43.70
N ALA A 127 18.03 -6.38 -44.17
CA ALA A 127 17.84 -7.54 -45.04
C ALA A 127 17.47 -8.78 -44.24
N SER A 128 18.28 -9.15 -43.25
CA SER A 128 18.07 -10.38 -42.47
C SER A 128 17.11 -10.22 -41.30
N ARG A 129 16.81 -8.97 -40.89
CA ARG A 129 16.02 -8.61 -39.71
C ARG A 129 16.57 -9.15 -38.39
N PHE A 130 17.86 -9.49 -38.37
CA PHE A 130 18.59 -9.83 -37.16
C PHE A 130 19.35 -8.62 -36.63
N PHE A 131 19.55 -8.58 -35.31
CA PHE A 131 20.43 -7.60 -34.71
C PHE A 131 21.89 -7.98 -34.96
N GLU A 132 22.72 -6.97 -35.20
CA GLU A 132 24.16 -7.11 -35.26
C GLU A 132 24.66 -7.75 -33.96
N PRO A 133 25.52 -8.77 -34.05
CA PRO A 133 25.99 -9.51 -32.89
C PRO A 133 26.94 -8.71 -31.98
N MET A 134 27.26 -7.45 -32.31
CA MET A 134 28.10 -6.54 -31.52
C MET A 134 29.44 -7.17 -31.12
N LEU A 135 30.08 -7.91 -32.03
CA LEU A 135 31.28 -8.71 -31.74
C LEU A 135 32.53 -7.87 -31.46
N ASP A 136 32.52 -6.63 -31.92
CA ASP A 136 33.57 -5.62 -31.81
C ASP A 136 33.21 -4.51 -30.81
N VAL A 137 32.13 -4.68 -30.03
CA VAL A 137 31.69 -3.70 -29.03
C VAL A 137 32.21 -4.07 -27.64
N VAL A 138 32.75 -3.05 -26.94
CA VAL A 138 33.11 -3.14 -25.52
C VAL A 138 32.11 -2.31 -24.72
N HIS A 139 31.35 -2.98 -23.85
CA HIS A 139 30.41 -2.31 -22.95
C HIS A 139 31.13 -1.83 -21.70
N VAL A 140 31.05 -0.53 -21.42
CA VAL A 140 31.68 0.09 -20.25
C VAL A 140 30.59 0.63 -19.33
N ASP A 141 30.68 0.31 -18.03
CA ASP A 141 29.73 0.77 -17.02
C ASP A 141 30.43 1.14 -15.71
N GLU A 142 29.89 2.13 -15.02
CA GLU A 142 30.30 2.55 -13.68
C GLU A 142 29.24 2.17 -12.66
N LYS A 143 29.68 1.51 -11.58
CA LYS A 143 28.79 1.10 -10.50
C LYS A 143 29.35 1.42 -9.13
N TRP A 144 28.56 2.12 -8.32
CA TRP A 144 28.84 2.38 -6.91
C TRP A 144 28.38 1.23 -6.04
N PHE A 145 29.31 0.64 -5.29
CA PHE A 145 29.02 -0.37 -4.27
C PHE A 145 29.16 0.27 -2.89
N ASN A 146 28.10 0.17 -2.08
CA ASN A 146 28.18 0.57 -0.68
C ASN A 146 28.98 -0.49 0.08
N ALA A 147 29.92 -0.06 0.91
CA ALA A 147 30.74 -0.94 1.76
C ALA A 147 29.88 -1.75 2.76
N ASP A 148 28.70 -1.24 3.07
CA ASP A 148 27.75 -1.89 3.95
C ASP A 148 26.37 -2.06 3.28
N LYS A 149 25.69 -3.16 3.62
CA LYS A 149 24.35 -3.51 3.12
C LYS A 149 23.28 -3.08 4.11
N ASP A 150 22.12 -2.70 3.59
CA ASP A 150 20.98 -2.28 4.40
C ASP A 150 20.48 -3.40 5.32
N LYS A 151 20.51 -4.64 4.84
CA LYS A 151 20.12 -5.82 5.60
C LYS A 151 21.30 -6.77 5.73
N ARG A 152 21.59 -7.19 6.97
CA ARG A 152 22.54 -8.26 7.30
C ARG A 152 21.80 -9.30 8.12
N SER A 153 22.02 -10.56 7.80
CA SER A 153 21.59 -11.71 8.60
C SER A 153 22.74 -12.14 9.49
N TYR A 154 22.46 -12.42 10.76
CA TYR A 154 23.40 -12.96 11.72
C TYR A 154 22.91 -14.34 12.16
N ILE A 155 23.85 -15.26 12.34
CA ILE A 155 23.61 -16.51 13.07
C ILE A 155 24.13 -16.23 14.47
N LEU A 156 23.24 -16.33 15.46
CA LEU A 156 23.51 -15.99 16.85
C LEU A 156 23.31 -17.24 17.72
N LEU A 157 24.08 -17.34 18.80
CA LEU A 157 23.88 -18.37 19.82
C LEU A 157 22.72 -18.01 20.75
N ASP A 158 22.23 -18.98 21.51
CA ASP A 158 21.13 -18.75 22.46
C ASP A 158 21.53 -17.74 23.53
N GLY A 159 20.75 -16.66 23.64
CA GLY A 159 20.99 -15.53 24.54
C GLY A 159 21.79 -14.37 23.93
N GLU A 160 22.28 -14.50 22.69
CA GLU A 160 22.96 -13.40 22.01
C GLU A 160 21.97 -12.48 21.27
N GLU A 161 22.16 -11.17 21.41
CA GLU A 161 21.44 -10.18 20.63
C GLU A 161 22.23 -9.73 19.40
N PRO A 162 21.55 -9.46 18.26
CA PRO A 162 22.22 -8.94 17.09
C PRO A 162 22.82 -7.55 17.39
N PRO A 163 23.95 -7.20 16.77
CA PRO A 163 24.57 -5.91 16.99
C PRO A 163 23.63 -4.78 16.52
N GLN A 164 23.42 -3.80 17.40
CA GLN A 164 22.63 -2.61 17.07
C GLN A 164 23.34 -1.79 15.98
N ARG A 165 22.66 -1.59 14.85
CA ARG A 165 23.17 -0.79 13.72
C ARG A 165 22.23 0.38 13.47
N SER A 166 22.70 1.60 13.72
CA SER A 166 21.96 2.83 13.44
C SER A 166 22.77 3.78 12.56
N ARG A 167 22.08 4.52 11.70
CA ARG A 167 22.70 5.52 10.83
C ARG A 167 21.65 6.51 10.34
N GLN A 168 22.04 7.78 10.20
CA GLN A 168 21.10 8.81 9.76
C GLN A 168 20.75 8.74 8.27
N SER A 169 21.71 8.36 7.41
CA SER A 169 21.48 8.25 5.96
C SER A 169 22.45 7.28 5.28
N LYS A 170 22.00 6.69 4.17
CA LYS A 170 22.83 5.86 3.28
C LYS A 170 23.92 6.67 2.56
N ARG A 171 23.75 7.99 2.45
CA ARG A 171 24.72 8.87 1.77
C ARG A 171 26.10 8.83 2.43
N PHE A 172 26.13 8.66 3.74
CA PHE A 172 27.39 8.60 4.48
C PHE A 172 28.10 7.24 4.35
N ILE A 173 27.48 6.20 3.75
CA ILE A 173 28.06 4.85 3.75
C ILE A 173 29.27 4.93 2.82
N PRO A 174 30.48 4.50 3.24
CA PRO A 174 31.62 4.47 2.34
C PRO A 174 31.24 3.72 1.06
N LYS A 175 31.56 4.29 -0.09
CA LYS A 175 31.25 3.69 -1.39
C LYS A 175 32.52 3.53 -2.18
N THR A 176 32.58 2.43 -2.91
CA THR A 176 33.63 2.16 -3.87
C THR A 176 33.01 2.18 -5.26
N MET A 177 33.55 2.99 -6.16
CA MET A 177 33.18 2.97 -7.56
C MET A 177 33.96 1.86 -8.25
N PHE A 178 33.28 1.05 -9.04
CA PHE A 178 33.89 0.09 -9.94
C PHE A 178 33.55 0.49 -11.36
N LEU A 179 34.58 0.69 -12.17
CA LEU A 179 34.49 0.80 -13.62
C LEU A 179 34.79 -0.58 -14.20
N ALA A 180 33.87 -1.11 -15.01
CA ALA A 180 34.06 -2.39 -15.66
C ALA A 180 33.84 -2.23 -17.16
N ALA A 181 34.72 -2.88 -17.94
CA ALA A 181 34.58 -3.04 -19.38
C ALA A 181 34.39 -4.52 -19.68
N VAL A 182 33.33 -4.86 -20.40
CA VAL A 182 33.01 -6.24 -20.79
C VAL A 182 32.92 -6.30 -22.31
N ALA A 183 33.73 -7.19 -22.88
CA ALA A 183 33.69 -7.55 -24.30
C ALA A 183 33.33 -9.03 -24.43
N ARG A 184 32.93 -9.45 -25.63
CA ARG A 184 32.70 -10.87 -25.90
C ARG A 184 34.00 -11.66 -25.74
N PRO A 185 34.00 -12.82 -25.06
CA PRO A 185 35.14 -13.74 -25.06
C PRO A 185 35.50 -14.18 -26.48
N ARG A 186 36.79 -14.39 -26.73
CA ARG A 186 37.31 -14.93 -28.00
C ARG A 186 37.17 -16.43 -28.07
#